data_AF-A0AAE4SBU2-F1
#
_entry.id   AF-A0AAE4SBU2-F1
#
_cell.length_a   1.000
_cell.length_b   1.000
_cell.length_c   1.000
_cell.angle_alpha   90.00
_cell.angle_beta   90.00
_cell.angle_gamma   90.00
#
_symmetry.space_group_name_H-M   'P 1'
#
loop_
_entity.id
_entity.type
_entity.pdbx_description
1 polymer ?
#
loop_
_entity_poly.entity_id
_entity_poly.type
_entity_poly.pdbx_seq_one_letter_code
_entity_poly.pdbx_strand_id
1 'polypeptide(L)'
;MKRQVFYSFHYANDSWRVQQIRHIGVFDGSPLLSANKWEEIKRTGESNVKKWINDNLRMRSCTIVLIGEETSNRKWVKYEIEQSWRMGKGVVGLYIHNLKDSNGKGSNKGKNPFRGIIIDGVDLEAVVPVYDPPDTIYSSAYLNIQNNIEGLVENGISIRNAYESQKSLVASKPVTCDNSNIVTALATASVVILAGLAVYAYLNKRHDGATAYHCPFCGTLVPAKNSRCPVCHSYLKYR
;
A
#
# COMPACT_ATOMS: atom_id res chain seq x y z
N MET A 1 -13.68 16.03 -10.68
CA MET A 1 -13.80 15.11 -11.84
C MET A 1 -13.73 13.69 -11.32
N LYS A 2 -14.59 12.77 -11.78
CA LYS A 2 -14.52 11.37 -11.33
C LYS A 2 -13.21 10.74 -11.80
N ARG A 3 -12.55 9.97 -10.92
CA ARG A 3 -11.34 9.22 -11.29
C ARG A 3 -11.69 8.12 -12.28
N GLN A 4 -10.79 7.92 -13.24
CA GLN A 4 -10.86 6.85 -14.22
C GLN A 4 -10.03 5.68 -13.69
N VAL A 5 -10.68 4.60 -13.26
CA VAL A 5 -10.00 3.43 -12.70
C VAL A 5 -10.11 2.22 -13.62
N PHE A 6 -9.08 1.40 -13.64
CA PHE A 6 -9.09 0.07 -14.27
C PHE A 6 -9.37 -1.00 -13.22
N TYR A 7 -10.27 -1.94 -13.49
CA TYR A 7 -10.49 -3.09 -12.61
C TYR A 7 -9.79 -4.31 -13.16
N SER A 8 -8.86 -4.88 -12.39
CA SER A 8 -8.17 -6.14 -12.68
C SER A 8 -8.70 -7.24 -11.77
N PHE A 9 -9.21 -8.34 -12.33
CA PHE A 9 -9.85 -9.41 -11.56
C PHE A 9 -9.96 -10.72 -12.34
N HIS A 10 -10.36 -11.79 -11.65
CA HIS A 10 -10.64 -13.07 -12.30
C HIS A 10 -12.07 -13.11 -12.88
N TYR A 11 -12.21 -12.89 -14.19
CA TYR A 11 -13.51 -12.81 -14.87
C TYR A 11 -14.47 -13.98 -14.60
N ALA A 12 -13.98 -15.22 -14.56
CA ALA A 12 -14.84 -16.39 -14.41
C ALA A 12 -15.45 -16.50 -13.01
N ASN A 13 -14.67 -16.26 -11.95
CA ASN A 13 -15.15 -16.48 -10.57
C ASN A 13 -15.72 -15.23 -9.92
N ASP A 14 -15.21 -14.05 -10.30
CA ASP A 14 -15.43 -12.83 -9.52
C ASP A 14 -16.28 -11.78 -10.22
N SER A 15 -16.66 -11.99 -11.49
CA SER A 15 -17.47 -11.03 -12.26
C SER A 15 -18.72 -10.55 -11.50
N TRP A 16 -19.44 -11.45 -10.82
CA TRP A 16 -20.61 -11.07 -10.00
C TRP A 16 -20.26 -10.15 -8.83
N ARG A 17 -19.16 -10.45 -8.10
CA ARG A 17 -18.69 -9.63 -6.97
C ARG A 17 -18.23 -8.26 -7.43
N VAL A 18 -17.56 -8.20 -8.59
CA VAL A 18 -17.11 -6.94 -9.20
C VAL A 18 -18.29 -6.03 -9.57
N GLN A 19 -19.41 -6.60 -10.02
CA GLN A 19 -20.59 -5.81 -10.38
C GLN A 19 -21.15 -5.05 -9.16
N GLN A 20 -21.10 -5.62 -7.96
CA GLN A 20 -21.48 -4.91 -6.74
C GLN A 20 -20.59 -3.68 -6.50
N ILE A 21 -19.27 -3.82 -6.67
CA ILE A 21 -18.32 -2.72 -6.50
C ILE A 21 -18.59 -1.60 -7.52
N ARG A 22 -18.98 -1.95 -8.75
CA ARG A 22 -19.34 -0.95 -9.77
C ARG A 22 -20.63 -0.21 -9.43
N HIS A 23 -21.61 -0.88 -8.84
CA HIS A 23 -22.87 -0.25 -8.44
C HIS A 23 -22.70 0.81 -7.35
N ILE A 24 -21.56 0.86 -6.66
CA ILE A 24 -21.22 1.96 -5.75
C ILE A 24 -21.15 3.31 -6.49
N GLY A 25 -20.77 3.33 -7.77
CA GLY A 25 -20.90 4.53 -8.63
C GLY A 25 -19.90 5.67 -8.36
N VAL A 26 -18.87 5.44 -7.54
CA VAL A 26 -17.84 6.43 -7.18
C VAL A 26 -16.92 6.77 -8.37
N PHE A 27 -16.53 5.76 -9.16
CA PHE A 27 -15.64 5.95 -10.32
C PHE A 27 -16.40 5.99 -11.64
N ASP A 28 -15.71 6.39 -12.70
CA ASP A 28 -16.37 6.52 -14.00
C ASP A 28 -16.83 5.15 -14.56
N GLY A 29 -18.05 5.16 -15.10
CA GLY A 29 -18.89 3.99 -15.34
C GLY A 29 -18.53 3.16 -16.56
N SER A 30 -17.25 3.16 -16.98
CA SER A 30 -16.85 2.44 -18.20
C SER A 30 -17.33 0.98 -18.17
N PRO A 31 -17.88 0.48 -19.28
CA PRO A 31 -18.45 -0.86 -19.31
C PRO A 31 -17.35 -1.88 -19.05
N LEU A 32 -17.60 -2.81 -18.13
CA LEU A 32 -16.79 -4.04 -18.09
C LEU A 32 -17.08 -4.85 -19.33
N LEU A 33 -16.05 -5.49 -19.85
CA LEU A 33 -16.25 -6.61 -20.76
C LEU A 33 -17.10 -7.68 -20.07
N SER A 34 -18.07 -8.21 -20.80
CA SER A 34 -18.70 -9.48 -20.39
C SER A 34 -17.66 -10.59 -20.40
N ALA A 35 -17.86 -11.62 -19.57
CA ALA A 35 -16.98 -12.79 -19.56
C ALA A 35 -16.81 -13.40 -20.97
N ASN A 36 -17.91 -13.48 -21.73
CA ASN A 36 -17.89 -13.96 -23.12
C ASN A 36 -17.00 -13.10 -24.02
N LYS A 37 -17.10 -11.76 -23.91
CA LYS A 37 -16.27 -10.86 -24.72
C LYS A 37 -14.79 -10.93 -24.34
N TRP A 38 -14.51 -11.16 -23.07
CA TRP A 38 -13.16 -11.44 -22.61
C TRP A 38 -12.59 -12.74 -23.19
N GLU A 39 -13.39 -13.82 -23.24
CA GLU A 39 -13.00 -15.07 -23.90
C GLU A 39 -12.71 -14.87 -25.39
N GLU A 40 -13.53 -14.09 -26.11
CA GLU A 40 -13.26 -13.73 -27.50
C GLU A 40 -11.91 -13.01 -27.64
N ILE A 41 -11.64 -12.02 -26.80
CA ILE A 41 -10.36 -11.26 -26.83
C ILE A 41 -9.18 -12.20 -26.56
N LYS A 42 -9.29 -13.13 -25.60
CA LYS A 42 -8.23 -14.12 -25.33
C LYS A 42 -7.94 -15.01 -26.54
N ARG A 43 -8.93 -15.26 -27.40
CA ARG A 43 -8.76 -16.06 -28.64
C ARG A 43 -8.09 -15.27 -29.78
N THR A 44 -8.05 -13.94 -29.70
CA THR A 44 -7.41 -13.11 -30.74
C THR A 44 -5.87 -13.16 -30.72
N GLY A 45 -5.27 -13.84 -29.75
CA GLY A 45 -3.82 -14.01 -29.61
C GLY A 45 -3.20 -13.07 -28.58
N GLU A 46 -2.05 -13.47 -28.04
CA GLU A 46 -1.43 -12.80 -26.88
C GLU A 46 -1.06 -11.34 -27.13
N SER A 47 -0.55 -10.99 -28.32
CA SER A 47 -0.19 -9.59 -28.63
C SER A 47 -1.42 -8.67 -28.63
N ASN A 48 -2.55 -9.16 -29.15
CA ASN A 48 -3.80 -8.42 -29.22
C ASN A 48 -4.40 -8.22 -27.82
N VAL A 49 -4.33 -9.23 -26.95
CA VAL A 49 -4.75 -9.08 -25.55
C VAL A 49 -3.89 -8.03 -24.83
N LYS A 50 -2.56 -8.11 -24.98
CA LYS A 50 -1.63 -7.13 -24.37
C LYS A 50 -1.92 -5.71 -24.87
N LYS A 51 -2.13 -5.53 -26.18
CA LYS A 51 -2.49 -4.25 -26.78
C LYS A 51 -3.79 -3.72 -26.20
N TRP A 52 -4.83 -4.56 -26.16
CA TRP A 52 -6.12 -4.20 -25.60
C TRP A 52 -6.01 -3.75 -24.13
N ILE A 53 -5.27 -4.49 -23.30
CA ILE A 53 -5.01 -4.11 -21.90
C ILE A 53 -4.31 -2.76 -21.84
N ASN A 54 -3.22 -2.57 -22.58
CA ASN A 54 -2.43 -1.34 -22.57
C ASN A 54 -3.28 -0.12 -22.97
N ASP A 55 -4.12 -0.25 -24.00
CA ASP A 55 -4.98 0.83 -24.47
C ASP A 55 -6.04 1.21 -23.43
N ASN A 56 -6.60 0.21 -22.71
CA ASN A 56 -7.53 0.46 -21.61
C ASN A 56 -6.85 1.13 -20.40
N LEU A 57 -5.58 0.83 -20.14
CA LEU A 57 -4.81 1.42 -19.04
C LEU A 57 -4.41 2.88 -19.31
N ARG A 58 -4.17 3.28 -20.58
CA ARG A 58 -3.70 4.64 -20.93
C ARG A 58 -4.59 5.73 -20.34
N MET A 59 -5.90 5.58 -20.44
CA MET A 59 -6.91 6.57 -20.04
C MET A 59 -7.22 6.57 -18.53
N ARG A 60 -6.56 5.70 -17.75
CA ARG A 60 -6.83 5.51 -16.32
C ARG A 60 -5.76 6.17 -15.47
N SER A 61 -6.14 6.62 -14.28
CA SER A 61 -5.21 7.13 -13.27
C SER A 61 -4.74 6.04 -12.30
N CYS A 62 -5.58 5.03 -12.07
CA CYS A 62 -5.32 3.98 -11.10
C CYS A 62 -5.89 2.62 -11.55
N THR A 63 -5.25 1.54 -11.11
CA THR A 63 -5.71 0.16 -11.25
C THR A 63 -6.07 -0.41 -9.89
N ILE A 64 -7.30 -0.88 -9.77
CA ILE A 64 -7.82 -1.60 -8.61
C ILE A 64 -7.78 -3.10 -8.94
N VAL A 65 -6.95 -3.84 -8.21
CA VAL A 65 -6.88 -5.30 -8.30
C VAL A 65 -7.86 -5.88 -7.30
N LEU A 66 -8.91 -6.53 -7.79
CA LEU A 66 -9.93 -7.17 -6.97
C LEU A 66 -9.53 -8.61 -6.68
N ILE A 67 -9.13 -8.86 -5.44
CA ILE A 67 -8.46 -10.07 -4.99
C ILE A 67 -9.51 -11.06 -4.47
N GLY A 68 -9.91 -11.99 -5.35
CA GLY A 68 -10.64 -13.20 -5.01
C GLY A 68 -9.69 -14.38 -4.77
N GLU A 69 -10.25 -15.56 -4.55
CA GLU A 69 -9.54 -16.78 -4.18
C GLU A 69 -8.41 -17.15 -5.15
N GLU A 70 -8.65 -17.00 -6.45
CA GLU A 70 -7.73 -17.44 -7.50
C GLU A 70 -7.09 -16.30 -8.30
N THR A 71 -7.35 -15.03 -7.94
CA THR A 71 -6.90 -13.85 -8.69
C THR A 71 -5.38 -13.85 -8.90
N SER A 72 -4.60 -14.22 -7.86
CA SER A 72 -3.13 -14.25 -7.91
C SER A 72 -2.56 -15.23 -8.93
N ASN A 73 -3.33 -16.24 -9.35
CA ASN A 73 -2.86 -17.28 -10.26
C ASN A 73 -3.08 -16.92 -11.73
N ARG A 74 -3.75 -15.78 -12.02
CA ARG A 74 -4.16 -15.42 -13.38
C ARG A 74 -3.06 -14.65 -14.11
N LYS A 75 -2.60 -15.21 -15.23
CA LYS A 75 -1.59 -14.61 -16.13
C LYS A 75 -1.88 -13.15 -16.45
N TRP A 76 -3.13 -12.85 -16.84
CA TRP A 76 -3.50 -11.51 -17.28
C TRP A 76 -3.54 -10.50 -16.13
N VAL A 77 -3.94 -10.92 -14.93
CA VAL A 77 -3.88 -10.07 -13.73
C VAL A 77 -2.44 -9.65 -13.43
N LYS A 78 -1.49 -10.60 -13.48
CA LYS A 78 -0.06 -10.27 -13.28
C LYS A 78 0.43 -9.26 -14.33
N TYR A 79 0.09 -9.48 -15.59
CA TYR A 79 0.44 -8.56 -16.67
C TYR A 79 -0.18 -7.16 -16.46
N GLU A 80 -1.46 -7.09 -16.10
CA GLU A 80 -2.16 -5.84 -15.80
C GLU A 80 -1.47 -5.06 -14.67
N ILE A 81 -1.11 -5.74 -13.58
CA ILE A 81 -0.37 -5.13 -12.46
C ILE A 81 0.97 -4.54 -12.92
N GLU A 82 1.78 -5.35 -13.61
CA GLU A 82 3.09 -4.94 -14.09
C GLU A 82 3.01 -3.75 -15.05
N GLN A 83 2.07 -3.79 -16.00
CA GLN A 83 1.91 -2.71 -16.97
C GLN A 83 1.37 -1.44 -16.32
N SER A 84 0.38 -1.54 -15.43
CA SER A 84 -0.13 -0.37 -14.70
C SER A 84 0.97 0.34 -13.94
N TRP A 85 1.82 -0.42 -13.24
CA TRP A 85 2.95 0.14 -12.51
C TRP A 85 3.95 0.82 -13.46
N ARG A 86 4.38 0.12 -14.51
CA ARG A 86 5.31 0.65 -15.53
C ARG A 86 4.78 1.90 -16.24
N MET A 87 3.46 2.00 -16.43
CA MET A 87 2.79 3.16 -17.04
C MET A 87 2.56 4.33 -16.08
N GLY A 88 3.10 4.28 -14.85
CA GLY A 88 2.98 5.38 -13.90
C GLY A 88 1.61 5.49 -13.24
N LYS A 89 0.79 4.43 -13.28
CA LYS A 89 -0.57 4.45 -12.70
C LYS A 89 -0.50 4.09 -11.23
N GLY A 90 -1.41 4.65 -10.42
CA GLY A 90 -1.62 4.17 -9.06
C GLY A 90 -2.09 2.71 -9.09
N VAL A 91 -1.66 1.89 -8.13
CA VAL A 91 -2.11 0.50 -8.02
C VAL A 91 -2.58 0.26 -6.59
N VAL A 92 -3.71 -0.42 -6.44
CA VAL A 92 -4.29 -0.78 -5.14
C VAL A 92 -4.84 -2.20 -5.18
N GLY A 93 -4.70 -2.93 -4.08
CA GLY A 93 -5.37 -4.21 -3.87
C GLY A 93 -6.63 -4.05 -3.04
N LEU A 94 -7.69 -4.75 -3.42
CA LEU A 94 -8.93 -4.84 -2.64
C LEU A 94 -9.38 -6.29 -2.57
N TYR A 95 -9.41 -6.88 -1.38
CA TYR A 95 -9.99 -8.21 -1.19
C TYR A 95 -11.51 -8.17 -1.34
N ILE A 96 -12.04 -9.15 -2.08
CA ILE A 96 -13.48 -9.25 -2.38
C ILE A 96 -14.10 -10.57 -1.91
N HIS A 97 -13.35 -11.39 -1.20
CA HIS A 97 -13.78 -12.73 -0.77
C HIS A 97 -15.01 -12.70 0.16
N ASN A 98 -15.19 -11.62 0.92
CA ASN A 98 -16.36 -11.42 1.78
C ASN A 98 -17.62 -10.97 1.01
N LEU A 99 -17.48 -10.51 -0.24
CA LEU A 99 -18.65 -10.20 -1.08
C LEU A 99 -19.35 -11.47 -1.52
N LYS A 100 -20.68 -11.45 -1.47
CA LYS A 100 -21.50 -12.59 -1.85
C LYS A 100 -21.58 -12.73 -3.37
N ASP A 101 -21.55 -13.96 -3.87
CA ASP A 101 -21.85 -14.26 -5.28
C ASP A 101 -23.37 -14.28 -5.54
N SER A 102 -23.77 -14.73 -6.74
CA SER A 102 -25.18 -14.87 -7.14
C SER A 102 -25.96 -15.85 -6.28
N ASN A 103 -25.28 -16.76 -5.58
CA ASN A 103 -25.87 -17.75 -4.69
C ASN A 103 -25.85 -17.29 -3.22
N GLY A 104 -25.47 -16.03 -2.95
CA GLY A 104 -25.38 -15.50 -1.61
C GLY A 104 -24.15 -15.98 -0.81
N LYS A 105 -23.14 -16.57 -1.47
CA LYS A 105 -21.97 -17.17 -0.81
C LYS A 105 -20.71 -16.31 -0.93
N GLY A 106 -19.94 -16.22 0.15
CA GLY A 106 -18.57 -15.70 0.11
C GLY A 106 -17.62 -16.70 -0.56
N SER A 107 -16.36 -16.32 -0.73
CA SER A 107 -15.29 -17.22 -1.16
C SER A 107 -14.15 -17.23 -0.15
N ASN A 108 -13.17 -18.13 -0.33
CA ASN A 108 -11.98 -18.10 0.49
C ASN A 108 -11.10 -16.89 0.15
N LYS A 109 -10.38 -16.38 1.13
CA LYS A 109 -9.40 -15.31 0.91
C LYS A 109 -8.25 -15.82 0.03
N GLY A 110 -8.04 -15.15 -1.10
CA GLY A 110 -6.94 -15.45 -2.01
C GLY A 110 -5.58 -14.96 -1.52
N LYS A 111 -4.52 -15.34 -2.24
CA LYS A 111 -3.17 -14.83 -1.99
C LYS A 111 -3.02 -13.41 -2.50
N ASN A 112 -2.11 -12.64 -1.90
CA ASN A 112 -1.74 -11.32 -2.39
C ASN A 112 -1.12 -11.44 -3.81
N PRO A 113 -1.70 -10.83 -4.86
CA PRO A 113 -1.20 -10.96 -6.22
C PRO A 113 0.08 -10.15 -6.48
N PHE A 114 0.43 -9.19 -5.60
CA PHE A 114 1.63 -8.36 -5.75
C PHE A 114 2.90 -9.08 -5.34
N ARG A 115 2.78 -10.14 -4.52
CA ARG A 115 3.91 -10.90 -3.99
C ARG A 115 4.75 -11.49 -5.12
N GLY A 116 6.05 -11.19 -5.09
CA GLY A 116 7.02 -11.71 -6.05
C GLY A 116 7.00 -11.01 -7.41
N ILE A 117 6.23 -9.93 -7.57
CA ILE A 117 6.33 -9.03 -8.73
C ILE A 117 7.40 -8.00 -8.39
N ILE A 118 8.60 -8.18 -8.95
CA ILE A 118 9.75 -7.32 -8.69
C ILE A 118 9.93 -6.34 -9.85
N ILE A 119 9.89 -5.04 -9.57
CA ILE A 119 10.13 -3.97 -10.54
C ILE A 119 11.15 -3.00 -9.95
N ASP A 120 12.19 -2.67 -10.72
CA ASP A 120 13.31 -1.82 -10.28
C ASP A 120 13.97 -2.32 -8.97
N GLY A 121 13.98 -3.63 -8.73
CA GLY A 121 14.54 -4.23 -7.52
C GLY A 121 13.64 -4.18 -6.28
N VAL A 122 12.41 -3.67 -6.41
CA VAL A 122 11.43 -3.59 -5.32
C VAL A 122 10.29 -4.58 -5.55
N ASP A 123 9.94 -5.36 -4.53
CA ASP A 123 8.74 -6.20 -4.53
C ASP A 123 7.50 -5.32 -4.31
N LEU A 124 6.52 -5.40 -5.22
CA LEU A 124 5.30 -4.62 -5.15
C LEU A 124 4.46 -4.92 -3.90
N GLU A 125 4.59 -6.10 -3.28
CA GLU A 125 3.92 -6.39 -2.01
C GLU A 125 4.31 -5.41 -0.88
N ALA A 126 5.53 -4.87 -0.91
CA ALA A 126 6.00 -3.93 0.10
C ALA A 126 5.51 -2.49 -0.11
N VAL A 127 5.01 -2.17 -1.31
CA VAL A 127 4.70 -0.80 -1.72
C VAL A 127 3.21 -0.60 -1.97
N VAL A 128 2.55 -1.55 -2.61
CA VAL A 128 1.16 -1.41 -3.05
C VAL A 128 0.23 -1.58 -1.84
N PRO A 129 -0.65 -0.60 -1.56
CA PRO A 129 -1.61 -0.73 -0.48
C PRO A 129 -2.65 -1.79 -0.81
N VAL A 130 -2.92 -2.68 0.15
CA VAL A 130 -3.94 -3.71 0.03
C VAL A 130 -4.95 -3.55 1.17
N TYR A 131 -6.23 -3.44 0.82
CA TYR A 131 -7.31 -3.34 1.79
C TYR A 131 -8.08 -4.65 1.88
N ASP A 132 -8.33 -5.09 3.11
CA ASP A 132 -9.17 -6.22 3.44
C ASP A 132 -10.41 -5.77 4.23
N PRO A 133 -11.58 -5.64 3.59
CA PRO A 133 -12.77 -5.14 4.25
C PRO A 133 -13.29 -6.16 5.26
N PRO A 134 -13.46 -5.78 6.55
CA PRO A 134 -14.06 -6.66 7.53
C PRO A 134 -15.53 -6.93 7.17
N ASP A 135 -16.00 -8.13 7.46
CA ASP A 135 -17.41 -8.51 7.35
C ASP A 135 -17.91 -8.91 8.74
N THR A 136 -18.66 -8.00 9.36
CA THR A 136 -19.11 -8.14 10.75
C THR A 136 -20.62 -8.01 10.83
N ILE A 137 -21.19 -8.32 11.99
CA ILE A 137 -22.62 -8.12 12.25
C ILE A 137 -23.05 -6.64 12.14
N TYR A 138 -22.13 -5.69 12.37
CA TYR A 138 -22.44 -4.26 12.41
C TYR A 138 -22.11 -3.52 11.10
N SER A 139 -21.20 -4.06 10.29
CA SER A 139 -20.79 -3.46 9.02
C SER A 139 -20.40 -4.56 8.05
N SER A 140 -21.09 -4.59 6.91
CA SER A 140 -20.84 -5.55 5.85
C SER A 140 -19.59 -5.16 5.05
N ALA A 141 -18.96 -6.15 4.43
CA ALA A 141 -17.83 -5.90 3.53
C ALA A 141 -18.19 -4.87 2.44
N TYR A 142 -19.42 -4.92 1.90
CA TYR A 142 -19.89 -3.95 0.91
C TYR A 142 -19.86 -2.51 1.43
N LEU A 143 -20.38 -2.26 2.64
CA LEU A 143 -20.41 -0.92 3.23
C LEU A 143 -19.00 -0.42 3.54
N ASN A 144 -18.14 -1.29 4.06
CA ASN A 144 -16.73 -0.96 4.29
C ASN A 144 -16.03 -0.57 2.98
N ILE A 145 -16.28 -1.28 1.89
CA ILE A 145 -15.75 -0.91 0.57
C ILE A 145 -16.32 0.44 0.14
N GLN A 146 -17.64 0.60 0.18
CA GLN A 146 -18.31 1.83 -0.26
C GLN A 146 -17.75 3.09 0.42
N ASN A 147 -17.48 3.02 1.71
CA ASN A 147 -17.00 4.16 2.49
C ASN A 147 -15.51 4.48 2.29
N ASN A 148 -14.70 3.51 1.83
CA ASN A 148 -13.24 3.64 1.79
C ASN A 148 -12.64 3.63 0.38
N ILE A 149 -13.36 3.14 -0.64
CA ILE A 149 -12.77 2.84 -1.95
C ILE A 149 -12.17 4.06 -2.65
N GLU A 150 -12.77 5.25 -2.49
CA GLU A 150 -12.22 6.50 -3.04
C GLU A 150 -10.88 6.85 -2.40
N GLY A 151 -10.82 6.84 -1.07
CA GLY A 151 -9.59 7.11 -0.30
C GLY A 151 -8.48 6.10 -0.60
N LEU A 152 -8.83 4.82 -0.84
CA LEU A 152 -7.86 3.81 -1.25
C LEU A 152 -7.21 4.18 -2.59
N VAL A 153 -8.01 4.59 -3.58
CA VAL A 153 -7.50 5.00 -4.90
C VAL A 153 -6.59 6.22 -4.80
N GLU A 154 -7.00 7.24 -4.04
CA GLU A 154 -6.16 8.44 -3.83
C GLU A 154 -4.85 8.09 -3.12
N ASN A 155 -4.89 7.19 -2.12
CA ASN A 155 -3.69 6.70 -1.45
C ASN A 155 -2.76 5.96 -2.43
N GLY A 156 -3.30 5.06 -3.25
CA GLY A 156 -2.51 4.33 -4.26
C GLY A 156 -1.86 5.25 -5.30
N ILE A 157 -2.54 6.32 -5.72
CA ILE A 157 -1.97 7.35 -6.60
C ILE A 157 -0.87 8.13 -5.88
N SER A 158 -1.09 8.52 -4.63
CA SER A 158 -0.11 9.23 -3.81
C SER A 158 1.19 8.43 -3.64
N ILE A 159 1.07 7.15 -3.27
CA ILE A 159 2.21 6.23 -3.13
C ILE A 159 2.97 6.11 -4.45
N ARG A 160 2.26 6.00 -5.58
CA ARG A 160 2.91 5.93 -6.90
C ARG A 160 3.70 7.20 -7.22
N ASN A 161 3.12 8.36 -6.98
CA ASN A 161 3.78 9.65 -7.23
C ASN A 161 5.01 9.84 -6.34
N ALA A 162 4.92 9.43 -5.07
CA ALA A 162 6.04 9.45 -4.15
C ALA A 162 7.18 8.52 -4.63
N TYR A 163 6.85 7.31 -5.09
CA TYR A 163 7.82 6.37 -5.65
C TYR A 163 8.55 6.95 -6.87
N GLU A 164 7.82 7.57 -7.82
CA GLU A 164 8.45 8.22 -8.99
C GLU A 164 9.35 9.40 -8.61
N SER A 165 8.93 10.18 -7.61
CA SER A 165 9.73 11.30 -7.10
C SER A 165 11.04 10.80 -6.48
N GLN A 166 11.00 9.71 -5.71
CA GLN A 166 12.20 9.09 -5.14
C GLN A 166 13.12 8.51 -6.22
N LYS A 167 12.56 7.85 -7.23
CA LYS A 167 13.31 7.27 -8.35
C LYS A 167 14.10 8.33 -9.13
N SER A 168 13.49 9.49 -9.40
CA SER A 168 14.15 10.59 -10.12
C SER A 168 15.28 11.26 -9.31
N LEU A 169 15.16 11.33 -7.98
CA LEU A 169 16.22 11.82 -7.08
C LEU A 169 17.45 10.89 -7.03
N VAL A 170 17.23 9.57 -7.11
CA VAL A 170 18.34 8.60 -7.14
C VAL A 170 19.03 8.59 -8.50
N ALA A 171 18.27 8.70 -9.59
CA ALA A 171 18.81 8.73 -10.95
C ALA A 171 19.62 10.01 -11.28
N SER A 172 19.36 11.12 -10.58
CA SER A 172 20.04 12.41 -10.79
C SER A 172 21.31 12.60 -9.96
N LYS A 173 21.61 11.71 -9.01
CA LYS A 173 22.89 11.76 -8.28
C LYS A 173 23.98 11.14 -9.16
N PRO A 174 25.01 11.89 -9.58
CA PRO A 174 26.16 11.28 -10.23
C PRO A 174 26.83 10.34 -9.23
N VAL A 175 27.05 9.08 -9.63
CA VAL A 175 27.94 8.18 -8.91
C VAL A 175 29.36 8.69 -9.14
N THR A 176 29.79 9.66 -8.34
CA THR A 176 31.18 10.07 -8.32
C THR A 176 31.92 9.15 -7.37
N CYS A 177 32.61 8.15 -7.93
CA CYS A 177 33.72 7.50 -7.24
C CYS A 177 34.92 8.47 -7.28
N ASP A 178 34.90 9.53 -6.47
CA ASP A 178 36.10 10.36 -6.34
C ASP A 178 37.04 9.69 -5.33
N ASN A 179 38.05 8.98 -5.88
CA ASN A 179 39.13 8.34 -5.14
C ASN A 179 40.24 9.33 -4.73
N SER A 180 40.04 10.64 -4.87
CA SER A 180 40.92 11.63 -4.29
C SER A 180 40.39 12.07 -2.91
N ASN A 181 41.23 12.00 -1.88
CA ASN A 181 41.04 12.52 -0.50
C ASN A 181 40.70 11.53 0.64
N ILE A 182 41.18 10.28 0.58
CA ILE A 182 41.26 9.43 1.79
C ILE A 182 42.14 10.10 2.87
N VAL A 183 43.19 10.83 2.48
CA VAL A 183 44.13 11.46 3.42
C VAL A 183 43.51 12.67 4.14
N THR A 184 42.65 13.45 3.46
CA THR A 184 41.97 14.63 4.01
C THR A 184 40.75 14.25 4.88
N ALA A 185 40.10 13.11 4.60
CA ALA A 185 39.04 12.55 5.43
C ALA A 185 39.54 12.05 6.80
N LEU A 186 40.77 11.51 6.87
CA LEU A 186 41.37 11.05 8.14
C LEU A 186 41.77 12.21 9.06
N ALA A 187 42.25 13.32 8.49
CA ALA A 187 42.64 14.52 9.26
C ALA A 187 41.43 15.26 9.85
N THR A 188 40.30 15.29 9.13
CA THR A 188 39.06 15.93 9.59
C THR A 188 38.24 15.04 10.53
N ALA A 189 38.28 13.71 10.35
CA ALA A 189 37.64 12.77 11.27
C ALA A 189 38.20 12.87 12.71
N SER A 190 39.51 13.11 12.86
CA SER A 190 40.15 13.18 14.18
C SER A 190 39.69 14.38 15.02
N VAL A 191 39.43 15.54 14.38
CA VAL A 191 38.95 16.75 15.06
C VAL A 191 37.44 16.65 15.37
N VAL A 192 36.66 16.04 14.47
CA VAL A 192 35.22 15.83 14.66
C VAL A 192 34.93 14.77 15.73
N ILE A 193 35.75 13.74 15.86
CA ILE A 193 35.62 12.73 16.93
C ILE A 193 35.93 13.35 18.31
N LEU A 194 36.96 14.20 18.42
CA LEU A 194 37.27 14.91 19.67
C LEU A 194 36.19 15.92 20.07
N ALA A 195 35.67 16.69 19.11
CA ALA A 195 34.54 17.60 19.34
C ALA A 195 33.24 16.84 19.66
N GLY A 196 33.01 15.71 18.97
CA GLY A 196 31.85 14.84 19.17
C GLY A 196 31.88 14.14 20.52
N LEU A 197 33.03 13.70 21.01
CA LEU A 197 33.18 13.15 22.36
C LEU A 197 32.98 14.22 23.44
N ALA A 198 33.43 15.46 23.22
CA ALA A 198 33.19 16.57 24.14
C ALA A 198 31.70 16.97 24.18
N VAL A 199 31.02 17.01 23.03
CA VAL A 199 29.57 17.26 22.92
C VAL A 199 28.77 16.08 23.48
N TYR A 200 29.18 14.83 23.23
CA TYR A 200 28.55 13.65 23.81
C TYR A 200 28.68 13.63 25.33
N ALA A 201 29.85 13.92 25.89
CA ALA A 201 30.04 14.07 27.33
C ALA A 201 29.24 15.25 27.93
N TYR A 202 29.04 16.33 27.16
CA TYR A 202 28.19 17.45 27.56
C TYR A 202 26.68 17.11 27.51
N LEU A 203 26.23 16.37 26.48
CA LEU A 203 24.83 15.96 26.31
C LEU A 203 24.43 14.80 27.23
N ASN A 204 25.34 13.88 27.57
CA ASN A 204 25.08 12.78 28.51
C ASN A 204 24.95 13.23 29.97
N LYS A 205 25.12 14.53 30.26
CA LYS A 205 24.84 15.11 31.58
C LYS A 205 23.37 15.53 31.77
N ARG A 206 22.46 15.28 30.82
CA ARG A 206 21.11 15.87 30.83
C ARG A 206 19.90 14.94 30.65
N HIS A 207 20.01 13.62 30.78
CA HIS A 207 18.85 12.73 30.61
C HIS A 207 18.64 11.67 31.71
N ASP A 208 18.77 12.06 32.97
CA ASP A 208 18.14 11.34 34.08
C ASP A 208 16.98 12.16 34.64
N GLY A 209 15.78 12.08 34.04
CA GLY A 209 14.62 12.75 34.61
C GLY A 209 13.42 12.94 33.70
N ALA A 210 12.82 11.86 33.21
CA ALA A 210 11.41 11.96 32.81
C ALA A 210 10.58 12.23 34.09
N THR A 211 9.98 13.42 34.21
CA THR A 211 9.30 13.90 35.43
C THR A 211 7.85 13.42 35.55
N ALA A 212 7.26 12.89 34.48
CA ALA A 212 5.90 12.33 34.45
C ALA A 212 5.71 11.33 33.30
N TYR A 213 4.74 10.43 33.43
CA TYR A 213 4.31 9.45 32.42
C TYR A 213 2.79 9.30 32.40
N HIS A 214 2.22 8.79 31.31
CA HIS A 214 0.77 8.55 31.22
C HIS A 214 0.42 7.22 31.89
N CYS A 215 -0.64 7.22 32.70
CA CYS A 215 -1.17 6.01 33.32
C CYS A 215 -1.72 5.07 32.24
N PRO A 216 -1.30 3.79 32.18
CA PRO A 216 -1.75 2.86 31.13
C PRO A 216 -3.23 2.46 31.27
N PHE A 217 -3.84 2.70 32.44
CA PHE A 217 -5.22 2.31 32.71
C PHE A 217 -6.24 3.41 32.40
N CYS A 218 -5.91 4.68 32.71
CA CYS A 218 -6.84 5.80 32.55
C CYS A 218 -6.30 6.96 31.73
N GLY A 219 -5.05 6.89 31.25
CA GLY A 219 -4.43 7.93 30.43
C GLY A 219 -4.03 9.20 31.17
N THR A 220 -4.33 9.35 32.47
CA THR A 220 -3.93 10.54 33.24
C THR A 220 -2.41 10.67 33.33
N LEU A 221 -1.89 11.89 33.20
CA LEU A 221 -0.47 12.19 33.40
C LEU A 221 -0.11 12.08 34.90
N VAL A 222 0.80 11.16 35.24
CA VAL A 222 1.23 10.86 36.61
C VAL A 222 2.71 11.24 36.80
N PRO A 223 3.06 11.99 37.86
CA PRO A 223 4.46 12.28 38.18
C PRO A 223 5.28 11.02 38.46
N ALA A 224 6.53 10.98 38.01
CA ALA A 224 7.35 9.77 38.03
C ALA A 224 7.72 9.23 39.43
N LYS A 225 7.47 10.03 40.48
CA LYS A 225 7.67 9.68 41.89
C LYS A 225 6.51 8.90 42.52
N ASN A 226 5.35 8.81 41.85
CA ASN A 226 4.15 8.19 42.41
C ASN A 226 4.09 6.69 42.08
N SER A 227 3.98 5.84 43.10
CA SER A 227 3.79 4.39 42.93
C SER A 227 2.36 3.98 42.54
N ARG A 228 1.39 4.90 42.65
CA ARG A 228 -0.02 4.72 42.29
C ARG A 228 -0.57 5.93 41.55
N CYS A 229 -1.53 5.69 40.65
CA CYS A 229 -2.26 6.77 39.98
C CYS A 229 -3.20 7.48 40.97
N PRO A 230 -3.24 8.82 41.02
CA PRO A 230 -4.13 9.55 41.94
C PRO A 230 -5.61 9.49 41.54
N VAL A 231 -5.92 9.15 40.28
CA VAL A 231 -7.30 9.11 39.76
C VAL A 231 -7.89 7.71 39.89
N CYS A 232 -7.18 6.68 39.43
CA CYS A 232 -7.69 5.30 39.41
C CYS A 232 -7.12 4.41 40.52
N HIS A 233 -6.18 4.92 41.32
CA HIS A 233 -5.49 4.19 42.40
C HIS A 233 -4.73 2.92 41.99
N SER A 234 -4.68 2.58 40.69
CA SER A 234 -3.90 1.48 40.14
C SER A 234 -2.41 1.63 40.43
N TYR A 235 -1.75 0.51 40.75
CA TYR A 235 -0.31 0.45 41.00
C TYR A 235 0.48 0.56 39.69
N LEU A 236 1.51 1.41 39.65
CA LEU A 236 2.25 1.77 38.42
C LEU A 236 3.62 1.07 38.34
N LYS A 237 3.78 -0.09 38.99
CA LYS A 237 5.03 -0.85 39.02
C LYS A 237 5.22 -1.67 37.73
N TYR A 238 5.73 -1.04 36.68
CA TYR A 238 6.53 -1.68 35.64
C TYR A 238 7.58 -0.66 35.21
N ARG A 239 8.78 -0.78 35.79
CA ARG A 239 10.02 -0.30 35.17
C ARG A 239 10.60 -1.47 34.39
#